data_AF-A0A921I300-F1
#
_entry.id   AF-A0A921I300-F1
#
_cell.length_a   1.000
_cell.length_b   1.000
_cell.length_c   1.000
_cell.angle_alpha   90.00
_cell.angle_beta   90.00
_cell.angle_gamma   90.00
#
_symmetry.space_group_name_H-M   'P 1'
#
loop_
_entity.id
_entity.type
_entity.pdbx_description
1 polymer ?
#
loop_
_entity_poly.entity_id
_entity_poly.type
_entity_poly.pdbx_seq_one_letter_code
_entity_poly.pdbx_strand_id
1 'polypeptide(L)'
;MKCQFCNTNESDRIFYTNYMGALYQIPVCEGCLHRMWQQAVAAGQAEAFRNYAGWWPGRPEPRRLGERAFPDEAAEDLKRKRQLAVLKIRLQEAANQENYEEAARLRDDIASMEREVCSHES
;
A
#
# COMPACT_ATOMS: atom_id res chain seq x y z
N MET A 1 -13.89 19.92 11.95
CA MET A 1 -14.09 19.96 13.42
C MET A 1 -13.01 20.85 14.02
N LYS A 2 -13.13 21.36 15.25
CA LYS A 2 -12.04 22.15 15.84
C LYS A 2 -10.94 21.23 16.36
N CYS A 3 -9.69 21.66 16.25
CA CYS A 3 -8.55 20.96 16.84
C CYS A 3 -8.72 20.89 18.36
N GLN A 4 -8.62 19.69 18.94
CA GLN A 4 -8.75 19.45 20.38
C GLN A 4 -7.64 20.12 21.21
N PHE A 5 -6.49 20.38 20.59
CA PHE A 5 -5.33 20.96 21.29
C PHE A 5 -5.34 22.48 21.34
N CYS A 6 -5.74 23.17 20.26
CA CYS A 6 -5.78 24.63 20.25
C CYS A 6 -7.19 25.22 20.35
N ASN A 7 -8.25 24.44 20.09
CA ASN A 7 -9.66 24.88 20.05
C ASN A 7 -9.96 26.10 19.14
N THR A 8 -8.99 26.60 18.39
CA THR A 8 -9.11 27.75 17.50
C THR A 8 -9.13 27.33 16.04
N ASN A 9 -8.21 26.45 15.64
CA ASN A 9 -8.01 26.07 14.25
C ASN A 9 -8.90 24.89 13.86
N GLU A 10 -9.27 24.82 12.59
CA GLU A 10 -9.91 23.63 12.03
C GLU A 10 -8.94 22.44 12.04
N SER A 11 -9.49 21.25 12.24
CA SER A 11 -8.75 20.00 12.30
C SER A 11 -8.49 19.47 10.89
N ASP A 12 -7.22 19.22 10.57
CA ASP A 12 -6.82 18.62 9.29
C ASP A 12 -6.82 17.09 9.36
N ARG A 13 -6.58 16.53 10.56
CA ARG A 13 -6.58 15.08 10.79
C ARG A 13 -7.37 14.71 12.04
N ILE A 14 -7.90 13.50 12.05
CA ILE A 14 -8.60 12.90 13.18
C ILE A 14 -7.89 11.58 13.50
N PHE A 15 -7.33 11.48 14.70
CA PHE A 15 -6.76 10.24 15.21
C PHE A 15 -7.82 9.45 15.95
N TYR A 16 -7.76 8.13 15.82
CA TYR A 16 -8.61 7.23 16.57
C TYR A 16 -7.75 6.50 17.59
N THR A 17 -8.13 6.56 18.86
CA THR A 17 -7.48 5.77 19.91
C THR A 17 -8.52 4.92 20.62
N ASN A 18 -8.22 3.64 20.79
CA ASN A 18 -9.05 2.75 21.60
C ASN A 18 -8.53 2.82 23.03
N TYR A 19 -9.35 3.36 23.94
CA TYR A 19 -9.05 3.38 25.36
C TYR A 19 -10.20 2.71 26.11
N MET A 20 -9.88 1.63 26.83
CA MET A 20 -10.85 0.83 27.59
C MET A 20 -12.05 0.32 26.77
N GLY A 21 -11.85 0.02 25.48
CA GLY A 21 -12.91 -0.46 24.60
C GLY A 21 -13.77 0.65 23.96
N ALA A 22 -13.53 1.92 24.34
CA ALA A 22 -14.16 3.07 23.71
C ALA A 22 -13.23 3.69 22.65
N LEU A 23 -13.79 3.95 21.46
CA LEU A 23 -13.09 4.61 20.36
C LEU A 23 -13.16 6.13 20.54
N TYR A 24 -12.04 6.75 20.87
CA TYR A 24 -11.92 8.20 21.00
C TYR A 24 -11.40 8.82 19.70
N GLN A 25 -12.02 9.93 19.30
CA GLN A 25 -11.62 10.73 18.16
C GLN A 25 -10.86 11.97 18.64
N ILE A 26 -9.63 12.14 18.16
CA ILE A 26 -8.76 13.26 18.51
C ILE A 26 -8.52 14.10 17.24
N PRO A 27 -9.33 15.15 16.99
CA PRO A 27 -9.12 16.06 15.88
C PRO A 27 -7.93 17.00 16.14
N VAL A 28 -7.00 17.13 15.19
CA VAL A 28 -5.76 17.90 15.34
C VAL A 28 -5.50 18.74 14.09
N CYS A 29 -5.09 20.00 14.27
CA CYS A 29 -4.62 20.87 13.19
C CYS A 29 -3.11 20.67 12.92
N GLU A 30 -2.67 21.02 11.73
CA GLU A 30 -1.29 20.90 11.28
C GLU A 30 -0.28 21.54 12.25
N GLY A 31 -0.57 22.74 12.76
CA GLY A 31 0.32 23.45 13.69
C GLY A 31 0.45 22.78 15.07
N CYS A 32 -0.61 22.13 15.57
CA CYS A 32 -0.52 21.33 16.79
C CYS A 32 0.21 20.01 16.53
N LEU A 33 -0.02 19.41 15.36
CA LEU A 33 0.63 18.16 14.98
C LEU A 33 2.14 18.33 14.81
N HIS A 34 2.58 19.48 14.28
CA HIS A 34 4.01 19.82 14.19
C HIS A 34 4.68 19.94 15.55
N ARG A 35 3.99 20.55 16.52
CA ARG A 35 4.51 20.65 17.88
C ARG A 35 4.62 19.29 18.55
N MET A 36 3.63 18.42 18.36
CA MET A 36 3.69 17.04 18.85
C MET A 36 4.84 16.26 18.22
N TRP A 37 5.10 16.44 16.93
CA TRP A 37 6.25 15.84 16.25
C TRP A 37 7.59 16.31 16.83
N GLN A 38 7.77 17.62 17.01
CA GLN A 38 9.01 18.16 17.60
C GLN A 38 9.25 17.61 19.01
N GLN A 39 8.18 17.47 19.82
CA GLN A 39 8.27 16.86 21.14
C GLN A 39 8.63 15.37 21.09
N ALA A 40 8.02 14.61 20.17
CA ALA A 40 8.32 13.19 19.99
C ALA A 40 9.77 12.97 19.53
N VAL A 41 10.29 13.82 18.64
CA VAL A 41 11.70 13.78 18.21
C VAL A 41 12.64 14.10 19.38
N ALA A 42 12.35 15.14 20.16
CA ALA A 42 13.15 15.50 21.32
C ALA A 42 13.16 14.40 22.40
N ALA A 43 12.05 13.66 22.54
CA ALA A 43 11.93 12.53 23.47
C ALA A 43 12.50 11.20 22.93
N GLY A 44 13.05 11.18 21.71
CA GLY A 44 13.53 9.95 21.07
C GLY A 44 12.41 8.98 20.65
N GLN A 45 11.15 9.42 20.65
CA GLN A 45 9.96 8.64 20.29
C GLN A 45 9.48 8.90 18.86
N ALA A 46 10.37 9.37 17.99
CA ALA A 46 10.04 9.73 16.60
C ALA A 46 9.42 8.56 15.82
N GLU A 47 9.92 7.34 15.99
CA GLU A 47 9.40 6.15 15.30
C GLU A 47 8.02 5.75 15.80
N ALA A 48 7.80 5.78 17.12
CA ALA A 48 6.49 5.49 17.71
C ALA A 48 5.43 6.49 17.22
N PHE A 49 5.79 7.77 17.13
CA PHE A 49 4.91 8.80 16.58
C PHE A 49 4.65 8.58 15.09
N ARG A 50 5.66 8.19 14.28
CA ARG A 50 5.46 7.84 12.86
C ARG A 50 4.52 6.66 12.68
N ASN A 51 4.67 5.62 13.49
CA ASN A 51 3.80 4.45 13.45
C ASN A 51 2.34 4.82 13.79
N TYR A 52 2.16 5.74 14.74
CA TYR A 52 0.82 6.20 15.17
C TYR A 52 0.19 7.22 14.21
N ALA A 53 0.96 8.22 13.76
CA ALA A 53 0.49 9.29 12.90
C ALA A 53 0.47 8.94 11.40
N GLY A 54 1.05 7.79 11.06
CA GLY A 54 1.27 7.36 9.69
C GLY A 54 2.21 8.31 8.94
N TRP A 55 1.83 8.66 7.71
CA TRP A 55 2.63 9.47 6.80
C TRP A 55 2.46 10.98 7.11
N TRP A 56 3.08 11.50 8.18
CA TRP A 56 3.03 12.95 8.51
C TRP A 56 4.38 13.51 8.98
N PRO A 57 4.84 14.69 8.51
CA PRO A 57 4.32 15.53 7.41
C PRO A 57 5.10 15.17 6.14
N GLY A 58 4.74 14.08 5.46
CA GLY A 58 5.56 13.62 4.35
C GLY A 58 4.96 12.47 3.58
N ARG A 59 5.21 12.49 2.27
CA ARG A 59 4.78 11.47 1.30
C ARG A 59 5.20 10.07 1.76
N PRO A 60 4.46 9.02 1.33
CA PRO A 60 4.86 7.63 1.59
C PRO A 60 6.35 7.43 1.34
N GLU A 61 7.00 6.69 2.23
CA GLU A 61 8.45 6.47 2.19
C GLU A 61 8.85 6.02 0.78
N PRO A 62 9.88 6.64 0.16
CA PRO A 62 10.31 6.24 -1.16
C PRO A 62 10.63 4.75 -1.13
N ARG A 63 10.10 4.01 -2.11
CA ARG A 63 10.26 2.56 -2.22
C ARG A 63 11.73 2.20 -2.04
N ARG A 64 12.03 1.33 -1.08
CA ARG A 64 13.39 0.80 -0.95
C ARG A 64 13.63 -0.14 -2.13
N LEU A 65 14.82 -0.03 -2.74
CA LEU A 65 15.22 -0.86 -3.86
C LEU A 65 15.14 -2.34 -3.43
N GLY A 66 14.23 -3.11 -4.05
CA GLY A 66 14.05 -4.55 -3.78
C GLY A 66 12.75 -4.97 -3.10
N GLU A 67 12.01 -4.07 -2.43
CA GLU A 67 10.77 -4.46 -1.72
C GLU A 67 9.59 -4.73 -2.67
N ARG A 68 9.51 -3.96 -3.78
CA ARG A 68 8.53 -4.16 -4.86
C ARG A 68 9.17 -3.81 -6.20
N ALA A 69 9.56 -4.83 -6.96
CA ALA A 69 10.16 -4.65 -8.28
C ALA A 69 9.19 -4.06 -9.33
N PHE A 70 7.87 -4.02 -9.07
CA PHE A 70 6.90 -3.35 -9.93
C PHE A 70 6.21 -2.19 -9.22
N PRO A 71 6.03 -1.04 -9.89
CA PRO A 71 5.09 0.00 -9.45
C PRO A 71 3.64 -0.46 -9.55
N ASP A 72 2.86 -0.23 -8.50
CA ASP A 72 1.41 -0.42 -8.50
C ASP A 72 0.69 0.63 -9.37
N GLU A 73 1.34 1.76 -9.65
CA GLU A 73 0.88 2.81 -10.58
C GLU A 73 1.23 2.51 -12.05
N ALA A 74 1.87 1.37 -12.35
CA ALA A 74 2.19 1.01 -13.73
C ALA A 74 0.90 0.86 -14.57
N ALA A 75 1.00 1.15 -15.86
CA ALA A 75 -0.11 0.99 -16.79
C ALA A 75 -0.63 -0.47 -16.79
N GLU A 76 -1.94 -0.64 -16.96
CA GLU A 76 -2.61 -1.94 -16.78
C GLU A 76 -2.12 -2.99 -17.78
N ASP A 77 -1.78 -2.58 -19.00
CA ASP A 77 -1.14 -3.41 -20.02
C ASP A 77 0.22 -3.96 -19.57
N LEU A 78 1.05 -3.14 -18.93
CA LEU A 78 2.34 -3.55 -18.37
C LEU A 78 2.18 -4.53 -17.21
N LYS A 79 1.17 -4.32 -16.34
CA LYS A 79 0.83 -5.26 -15.26
C LYS A 79 0.37 -6.61 -15.80
N ARG A 80 -0.51 -6.62 -16.81
CA ARG A 80 -1.01 -7.84 -17.45
C ARG A 80 0.11 -8.61 -18.16
N LYS A 81 1.01 -7.93 -18.88
CA LYS A 81 2.21 -8.54 -19.49
C LYS A 81 3.10 -9.22 -18.45
N ARG A 82 3.28 -8.60 -17.28
CA ARG A 82 4.03 -9.20 -16.16
C ARG A 82 3.32 -10.43 -15.58
N GLN A 83 2.00 -10.37 -15.38
CA GLN A 83 1.21 -11.52 -14.90
C GLN A 83 1.30 -12.71 -15.86
N LEU A 84 1.21 -12.47 -17.17
CA LEU A 84 1.42 -13.49 -18.20
C LEU A 84 2.81 -14.10 -18.13
N ALA A 85 3.86 -13.30 -17.93
CA ALA A 85 5.23 -13.81 -17.80
C ALA A 85 5.38 -14.72 -16.56
N VAL A 86 4.80 -14.35 -15.42
CA VAL A 86 4.81 -15.17 -14.20
C VAL A 86 4.09 -16.51 -14.43
N LEU A 87 2.96 -16.51 -15.12
CA LEU A 87 2.20 -17.73 -15.40
C LEU A 87 2.92 -18.66 -16.38
N LYS A 88 3.61 -18.11 -17.38
CA LYS A 88 4.46 -18.88 -18.30
C LYS A 88 5.61 -19.58 -17.55
N ILE A 89 6.22 -18.90 -16.57
CA ILE A 89 7.25 -19.51 -15.70
C ILE A 89 6.64 -20.64 -14.87
N ARG A 90 5.49 -20.41 -14.22
CA ARG A 90 4.80 -21.45 -13.43
C ARG A 90 4.38 -22.66 -14.26
N LEU A 91 3.94 -22.44 -15.50
CA LEU A 91 3.62 -23.53 -16.42
C LEU A 91 4.87 -24.36 -16.72
N GLN A 92 6.01 -23.72 -16.96
CA GLN A 92 7.28 -24.41 -17.19
C GLN A 92 7.71 -25.20 -15.95
N GLU A 93 7.54 -24.63 -14.76
CA GLU A 93 7.82 -25.32 -13.49
C GLU A 93 6.91 -26.52 -13.27
N ALA A 94 5.60 -26.38 -13.49
CA ALA A 94 4.62 -27.46 -13.38
C ALA A 94 4.88 -28.57 -14.41
N ALA A 95 5.29 -28.22 -15.64
CA ALA A 95 5.69 -29.17 -16.66
C ALA A 95 6.97 -29.92 -16.27
N ASN A 96 7.95 -29.23 -15.68
CA ASN A 96 9.18 -29.86 -15.17
C ASN A 96 8.93 -30.77 -13.97
N GLN A 97 7.88 -30.51 -13.17
CA GLN A 97 7.46 -31.32 -12.03
C GLN A 97 6.49 -32.45 -12.42
N GLU A 98 6.19 -32.63 -13.71
CA GLU A 98 5.24 -33.62 -14.22
C GLU A 98 3.80 -33.44 -13.68
N ASN A 99 3.46 -32.24 -13.19
CA ASN A 99 2.11 -31.89 -12.72
C ASN A 99 1.25 -31.46 -13.92
N TYR A 100 0.87 -32.42 -14.76
CA TYR A 100 0.16 -32.15 -16.02
C TYR A 100 -1.24 -31.54 -15.83
N GLU A 101 -1.95 -31.86 -14.74
CA GLU A 101 -3.25 -31.25 -14.42
C GLU A 101 -3.12 -29.77 -14.10
N GLU A 102 -2.08 -29.38 -13.37
CA GLU A 102 -1.80 -27.98 -13.05
C GLU A 102 -1.31 -27.23 -14.29
N ALA A 103 -0.46 -27.86 -15.10
CA ALA A 103 -0.03 -27.29 -16.37
C ALA A 103 -1.20 -27.05 -17.35
N ALA A 104 -2.20 -27.94 -17.38
CA ALA A 104 -3.41 -27.76 -18.19
C ALA A 104 -4.24 -26.55 -17.73
N ARG A 105 -4.47 -26.41 -16.41
CA ARG A 105 -5.17 -25.23 -15.85
C ARG A 105 -4.42 -23.94 -16.15
N LEU A 106 -3.10 -23.92 -15.97
CA LEU A 106 -2.27 -22.76 -16.28
C LEU A 106 -2.30 -22.39 -17.77
N ARG A 107 -2.45 -23.37 -18.67
CA ARG A 107 -2.62 -23.11 -20.11
C ARG A 107 -3.96 -22.43 -20.41
N ASP A 108 -5.04 -22.90 -19.81
CA ASP A 108 -6.37 -22.31 -20.01
C ASP A 108 -6.42 -20.87 -19.46
N ASP A 109 -5.80 -20.64 -18.30
CA ASP A 109 -5.67 -19.31 -17.69
C ASP A 109 -4.87 -18.35 -18.59
N ILE A 110 -3.73 -18.80 -19.13
CA ILE A 110 -2.91 -18.01 -20.07
C ILE A 110 -3.73 -17.67 -21.32
N ALA A 111 -4.46 -18.63 -21.88
CA ALA A 111 -5.29 -18.40 -23.07
C ALA A 111 -6.46 -17.45 -22.82
N SER A 112 -7.00 -17.40 -21.58
CA SER A 112 -8.01 -16.40 -21.19
C SER A 112 -7.40 -15.00 -21.11
N MET A 113 -6.28 -14.86 -20.39
CA MET A 113 -5.61 -13.56 -20.23
C MET A 113 -5.04 -13.02 -21.55
N GLU A 114 -4.53 -13.86 -22.45
CA GLU A 114 -4.06 -13.40 -23.77
C GLU A 114 -5.21 -12.85 -24.63
N ARG A 115 -6.41 -13.45 -24.55
CA ARG A 115 -7.61 -12.91 -25.20
C ARG A 115 -8.01 -11.54 -24.63
N GLU A 116 -7.91 -11.38 -23.31
CA GLU A 116 -8.19 -10.11 -22.62
C GLU A 116 -7.12 -9.04 -22.84
N VAL A 117 -5.89 -9.40 -23.17
CA VAL A 117 -4.84 -8.42 -23.50
C VAL A 117 -5.00 -7.94 -24.95
N CYS A 118 -5.32 -8.83 -25.89
CA CYS A 118 -5.56 -8.46 -27.30
C CYS A 118 -6.80 -7.57 -27.50
N SER A 119 -7.82 -7.66 -26.66
CA SER A 119 -9.04 -6.83 -26.78
C SER A 119 -8.85 -5.38 -26.35
N HIS A 120 -7.78 -5.06 -25.64
CA HIS A 120 -7.48 -3.70 -25.15
C HIS A 120 -6.45 -2.94 -26.01
N GLU A 121 -5.95 -3.53 -27.11
CA GLU A 121 -5.06 -2.87 -28.09
C GLU A 121 -5.82 -2.25 -29.29
N SER A 122 -7.16 -2.13 -29.22
CA SER A 122 -8.01 -1.54 -30.27
C SER A 122 -8.38 -0.08 -30.00
#